data_AF-A0A964VFA6-F1
#
_entry.id   AF-A0A964VFA6-F1
#
_cell.length_a   1.000
_cell.length_b   1.000
_cell.length_c   1.000
_cell.angle_alpha   90.00
_cell.angle_beta   90.00
_cell.angle_gamma   90.00
#
_symmetry.space_group_name_H-M   'P 1'
#
loop_
_entity.id
_entity.type
_entity.pdbx_description
1 polymer ?
#
loop_
_entity_poly.entity_id
_entity_poly.type
_entity_poly.pdbx_seq_one_letter_code
_entity_poly.pdbx_strand_id
1 'polypeptide(L)'
;MADSQERPGAGGGRSLTRPEFDEFIRRATELAARESDGGEGALEEAELLRIAREVGLPERHVRWFRVMAAAQVLADRDITTLQAAHRLGFTTGGNFCRAIKSVTGFNSSEVRGVQGWNRLLVTFVWRHLGKAAIEQWATLDDLFVRKAA
;
A
#
# COMPACT_ATOMS: atom_id res chain seq x y z
N MET A 1 -0.10 40.46 -2.03
CA MET A 1 0.65 39.51 -1.19
C MET A 1 -0.34 38.48 -0.72
N ALA A 2 -0.43 37.36 -1.43
CA ALA A 2 -1.42 36.32 -1.14
C ALA A 2 -0.85 35.37 -0.08
N ASP A 3 -1.60 35.35 1.02
CA ASP A 3 -1.63 34.43 2.14
C ASP A 3 -1.04 33.04 1.83
N SER A 4 0.09 32.72 2.47
CA SER A 4 0.66 31.37 2.51
C SER A 4 -0.13 30.56 3.52
N GLN A 5 -1.34 30.18 3.12
CA GLN A 5 -2.21 29.35 3.93
C GLN A 5 -1.57 27.96 4.07
N GLU A 6 -0.94 27.72 5.22
CA GLU A 6 -0.48 26.41 5.65
C GLU A 6 -1.64 25.41 5.51
N ARG A 7 -1.51 24.52 4.52
CA ARG A 7 -2.50 23.47 4.28
C ARG A 7 -2.50 22.53 5.47
N PRO A 8 -3.66 22.13 6.01
CA PRO A 8 -3.73 21.30 7.21
C PRO A 8 -3.15 19.90 6.90
N GLY A 9 -1.90 19.70 7.31
CA GLY A 9 -1.19 18.43 7.27
C GLY A 9 -1.77 17.48 8.30
N ALA A 10 -2.78 16.71 7.92
CA ALA A 10 -3.32 15.63 8.72
C ALA A 10 -2.31 14.48 8.82
N GLY A 11 -1.51 14.51 9.88
CA GLY A 11 -0.65 13.42 10.34
C GLY A 11 0.84 13.73 10.19
N GLY A 12 1.48 14.18 11.27
CA GLY A 12 2.92 14.45 11.37
C GLY A 12 3.79 13.18 11.31
N GLY A 13 3.60 12.35 10.30
CA GLY A 13 4.41 11.18 10.00
C GLY A 13 5.52 11.54 9.02
N ARG A 14 6.73 11.01 9.27
CA ARG A 14 7.85 11.01 8.32
C ARG A 14 7.41 10.66 6.89
N SER A 15 7.71 11.51 5.91
CA SER A 15 7.42 11.26 4.49
C SER A 15 8.08 9.96 4.04
N LEU A 16 7.39 9.17 3.23
CA LEU A 16 7.98 8.07 2.47
C LEU A 16 8.94 8.65 1.42
N THR A 17 10.14 8.09 1.31
CA THR A 17 11.09 8.43 0.25
C THR A 17 11.13 7.33 -0.81
N ARG A 18 11.58 7.66 -2.03
CA ARG A 18 11.70 6.68 -3.12
C ARG A 18 12.68 5.53 -2.78
N PRO A 19 13.89 5.80 -2.23
CA PRO A 19 14.82 4.73 -1.88
C PRO A 19 14.26 3.74 -0.84
N GLU A 20 13.52 4.24 0.15
CA GLU A 20 12.88 3.38 1.16
C GLU A 20 11.79 2.50 0.58
N PHE A 21 11.00 3.06 -0.34
CA PHE A 21 9.99 2.30 -1.06
C PHE A 21 10.63 1.19 -1.90
N ASP A 22 11.63 1.53 -2.71
CA ASP A 22 12.30 0.56 -3.60
C ASP A 22 13.00 -0.54 -2.80
N GLU A 23 13.66 -0.20 -1.69
CA GLU A 23 14.32 -1.15 -0.82
C GLU A 23 13.32 -2.08 -0.11
N PHE A 24 12.19 -1.55 0.37
CA PHE A 24 11.11 -2.36 0.92
C PHE A 24 10.56 -3.36 -0.10
N ILE A 25 10.26 -2.90 -1.32
CA ILE A 25 9.73 -3.76 -2.39
C ILE A 25 10.74 -4.84 -2.75
N ARG A 26 12.01 -4.49 -2.94
CA ARG A 26 13.08 -5.44 -3.23
C ARG A 26 13.14 -6.56 -2.17
N ARG A 27 13.15 -6.19 -0.89
CA ARG A 27 13.22 -7.15 0.23
C ARG A 27 11.98 -8.03 0.34
N ALA A 28 10.79 -7.47 0.12
CA ALA A 28 9.55 -8.23 0.11
C ALA A 28 9.53 -9.23 -1.06
N THR A 29 9.93 -8.82 -2.26
CA THR A 29 10.03 -9.73 -3.41
C THR A 29 11.06 -10.85 -3.19
N GLU A 30 12.23 -10.53 -2.62
CA GLU A 30 13.23 -11.54 -2.27
C GLU A 30 12.73 -12.57 -1.27
N LEU A 31 11.93 -12.15 -0.29
CA LEU A 31 11.34 -13.05 0.69
C LEU A 31 10.27 -13.95 0.05
N ALA A 32 9.34 -13.35 -0.72
CA ALA A 32 8.31 -14.10 -1.42
C ALA A 32 8.88 -15.17 -2.37
N ALA A 33 9.98 -14.86 -3.05
CA ALA A 33 10.65 -15.82 -3.93
C ALA A 33 11.18 -17.05 -3.16
N ARG A 34 11.75 -16.84 -1.97
CA ARG A 34 12.30 -17.92 -1.12
C ARG A 34 11.22 -18.83 -0.52
N GLU A 35 10.05 -18.27 -0.24
CA GLU A 35 8.92 -19.03 0.32
C GLU A 35 8.14 -19.80 -0.74
N SER A 36 8.17 -19.35 -2.01
CA SER A 36 7.51 -20.05 -3.12
C SER A 36 8.09 -21.45 -3.41
N ASP A 37 9.32 -21.74 -2.98
CA ASP A 37 9.91 -23.09 -3.05
C ASP A 37 9.26 -24.10 -2.08
N GLY A 38 8.39 -23.65 -1.16
CA GLY A 38 7.77 -24.48 -0.11
C GLY A 38 6.23 -24.56 -0.13
N GLY A 39 5.55 -23.85 -1.02
CA GLY A 39 4.09 -23.81 -1.10
C GLY A 39 3.55 -22.38 -1.20
N GLU A 40 2.28 -22.25 -1.62
CA GLU A 40 1.56 -21.02 -1.94
C GLU A 40 1.43 -20.06 -0.73
N GLY A 41 2.54 -19.41 -0.34
CA GLY A 41 2.65 -18.53 0.81
C GLY A 41 2.53 -17.06 0.40
N ALA A 42 1.37 -16.46 0.64
CA ALA A 42 1.26 -15.01 0.64
C ALA A 42 2.00 -14.46 1.88
N LEU A 43 2.90 -13.49 1.69
CA LEU A 43 3.63 -12.85 2.79
C LEU A 43 2.68 -12.38 3.90
N GLU A 44 2.96 -12.80 5.14
CA GLU A 44 2.17 -12.41 6.28
C GLU A 44 2.44 -10.97 6.71
N GLU A 45 1.51 -10.38 7.48
CA GLU A 45 1.71 -9.02 7.99
C GLU A 45 2.95 -8.89 8.86
N ALA A 46 3.23 -9.91 9.68
CA ALA A 46 4.38 -9.91 10.57
C ALA A 46 5.71 -9.80 9.81
N GLU A 47 5.82 -10.46 8.65
CA GLU A 47 7.01 -10.45 7.80
C GLU A 47 7.21 -9.11 7.12
N LEU A 48 6.14 -8.54 6.57
CA LEU A 48 6.18 -7.20 5.98
C LEU A 48 6.55 -6.14 7.02
N LEU A 49 6.02 -6.25 8.24
CA LEU A 49 6.37 -5.33 9.34
C LEU A 49 7.83 -5.53 9.78
N ARG A 50 8.36 -6.76 9.77
CA ARG A 50 9.78 -7.01 10.02
C ARG A 50 10.67 -6.36 8.97
N ILE A 51 10.39 -6.56 7.69
CA ILE A 51 11.13 -5.92 6.59
C ILE A 51 11.07 -4.40 6.73
N ALA A 52 9.89 -3.84 7.01
CA ALA A 52 9.74 -2.41 7.19
C ALA A 52 10.62 -1.84 8.30
N ARG A 53 10.71 -2.53 9.45
CA ARG A 53 11.62 -2.15 10.53
C ARG A 53 13.09 -2.19 10.11
N GLU A 54 13.50 -3.23 9.36
CA GLU A 54 14.87 -3.37 8.86
C GLU A 54 15.28 -2.24 7.93
N VAL A 55 14.35 -1.77 7.08
CA VAL A 55 14.61 -0.68 6.11
C VAL A 55 14.27 0.71 6.65
N GLY A 56 13.90 0.83 7.93
CA GLY A 56 13.52 2.09 8.57
C GLY A 56 12.16 2.67 8.11
N LEU A 57 11.33 1.86 7.46
CA LEU A 57 10.01 2.25 6.97
C LEU A 57 8.95 2.20 8.09
N PRO A 58 8.19 3.28 8.34
CA PRO A 58 7.11 3.27 9.30
C PRO A 58 6.02 2.24 8.99
N GLU A 59 5.55 1.52 10.01
CA GLU A 59 4.52 0.46 9.86
C GLU A 59 3.23 0.95 9.19
N ARG A 60 2.88 2.24 9.36
CA ARG A 60 1.72 2.83 8.68
C ARG A 60 1.83 2.74 7.15
N HIS A 61 3.03 2.87 6.58
CA HIS A 61 3.23 2.77 5.13
C HIS A 61 2.98 1.34 4.67
N VAL A 62 3.41 0.33 5.44
CA VAL A 62 3.12 -1.09 5.17
C VAL A 62 1.62 -1.35 5.12
N ARG A 63 0.86 -0.82 6.08
CA ARG A 63 -0.61 -0.96 6.09
C ARG A 63 -1.24 -0.34 4.86
N TRP A 64 -0.73 0.82 4.40
CA TRP A 64 -1.16 1.45 3.15
C TRP A 64 -0.82 0.59 1.93
N PHE A 65 0.39 0.02 1.85
CA PHE A 65 0.79 -0.88 0.77
C PHE A 65 -0.09 -2.14 0.71
N ARG A 66 -0.40 -2.73 1.87
CA ARG A 66 -1.34 -3.86 1.95
C ARG A 66 -2.72 -3.50 1.40
N VAL A 67 -3.22 -2.29 1.67
CA VAL A 67 -4.52 -1.85 1.14
C VAL A 67 -4.46 -1.52 -0.34
N MET A 68 -3.34 -0.98 -0.85
CA MET A 68 -3.17 -0.79 -2.30
C MET A 68 -3.08 -2.13 -3.04
N ALA A 69 -2.38 -3.11 -2.48
CA ALA A 69 -2.38 -4.48 -3.01
C ALA A 69 -3.78 -5.11 -2.97
N ALA A 70 -4.53 -4.90 -1.89
CA ALA A 70 -5.92 -5.31 -1.78
C ALA A 70 -6.79 -4.69 -2.89
N ALA A 71 -6.68 -3.38 -3.10
CA ALA A 71 -7.41 -2.68 -4.15
C ALA A 71 -7.02 -3.16 -5.55
N GLN A 72 -5.75 -3.50 -5.77
CA GLN A 72 -5.29 -4.08 -7.04
C GLN A 72 -5.90 -5.47 -7.29
N VAL A 73 -5.90 -6.35 -6.30
CA VAL A 73 -6.50 -7.70 -6.42
C VAL A 73 -8.01 -7.60 -6.61
N LEU A 74 -8.66 -6.68 -5.92
CA LEU A 74 -10.11 -6.44 -6.00
C LEU A 74 -10.55 -5.73 -7.29
N ALA A 75 -9.63 -5.15 -8.07
CA ALA A 75 -9.93 -4.56 -9.36
C ALA A 75 -10.40 -5.62 -10.37
N ASP A 76 -9.95 -6.86 -10.20
CA ASP A 76 -10.51 -8.02 -10.87
C ASP A 76 -11.89 -8.35 -10.27
N ARG A 77 -12.93 -8.24 -11.12
CA ARG A 77 -14.32 -8.38 -10.71
C ARG A 77 -14.70 -9.82 -10.40
N ASP A 78 -13.95 -10.79 -10.90
CA ASP A 78 -14.19 -12.21 -10.65
C ASP A 78 -13.63 -12.65 -9.28
N ILE A 79 -12.83 -11.80 -8.64
CA ILE A 79 -12.27 -12.07 -7.32
C ILE A 79 -13.22 -11.65 -6.20
N THR A 80 -13.59 -12.62 -5.36
CA THR A 80 -14.33 -12.37 -4.12
C THR A 80 -13.44 -11.74 -3.06
N THR A 81 -14.06 -11.05 -2.10
CA THR A 81 -13.35 -10.48 -0.94
C THR A 81 -12.58 -11.53 -0.14
N LEU A 82 -13.12 -12.76 -0.03
CA LEU A 82 -12.46 -13.85 0.68
C LEU A 82 -11.23 -14.36 -0.07
N GLN A 83 -11.32 -14.55 -1.38
CA GLN A 83 -10.16 -14.91 -2.21
C GLN A 83 -9.07 -13.85 -2.15
N ALA A 84 -9.44 -12.57 -2.23
CA ALA A 84 -8.48 -11.47 -2.07
C ALA A 84 -7.79 -11.49 -0.69
N ALA A 85 -8.54 -11.78 0.37
CA ALA A 85 -8.01 -11.91 1.72
C ALA A 85 -6.96 -13.03 1.80
N HIS A 86 -7.29 -14.24 1.32
CA HIS A 86 -6.35 -15.37 1.32
C HIS A 86 -5.09 -15.10 0.50
N ARG A 87 -5.24 -14.53 -0.70
CA ARG A 87 -4.10 -14.16 -1.58
C ARG A 87 -3.14 -13.15 -0.97
N LEU A 88 -3.58 -12.39 0.04
CA LEU A 88 -2.79 -11.34 0.70
C LEU A 88 -2.44 -11.70 2.15
N GLY A 89 -2.55 -12.97 2.53
CA GLY A 89 -2.17 -13.46 3.85
C GLY A 89 -3.05 -12.93 4.98
N PHE A 90 -4.31 -12.58 4.70
CA PHE A 90 -5.28 -12.28 5.75
C PHE A 90 -5.97 -13.55 6.22
N THR A 91 -6.05 -13.73 7.54
CA THR A 91 -6.67 -14.92 8.14
C THR A 91 -8.17 -15.05 7.86
N THR A 92 -8.88 -13.93 7.67
CA THR A 92 -10.32 -13.92 7.34
C THR A 92 -10.69 -12.74 6.46
N GLY A 93 -11.77 -12.87 5.69
CA GLY A 93 -12.37 -11.75 4.95
C GLY A 93 -12.81 -10.59 5.86
N GLY A 94 -13.19 -10.86 7.10
CA GLY A 94 -13.53 -9.82 8.09
C GLY A 94 -12.32 -8.98 8.51
N ASN A 95 -11.16 -9.61 8.75
CA ASN A 95 -9.90 -8.91 9.05
C ASN A 95 -9.46 -8.05 7.86
N PHE A 96 -9.58 -8.60 6.66
CA PHE A 96 -9.30 -7.89 5.42
C PHE A 96 -10.16 -6.61 5.26
N CYS A 97 -11.49 -6.72 5.40
CA CYS A 97 -12.39 -5.56 5.31
C CYS A 97 -12.09 -4.51 6.39
N ARG A 98 -11.80 -4.95 7.62
CA ARG A 98 -11.42 -4.04 8.73
C ARG A 98 -10.10 -3.33 8.45
N ALA A 99 -9.12 -4.00 7.85
CA ALA A 99 -7.86 -3.38 7.46
C ALA A 99 -8.08 -2.26 6.43
N ILE A 100 -8.83 -2.53 5.36
CA ILE A 100 -9.16 -1.51 4.34
C ILE A 100 -9.86 -0.31 5.01
N LYS A 101 -10.90 -0.57 5.81
CA LYS A 101 -11.69 0.48 6.45
C LYS A 101 -10.90 1.30 7.46
N SER A 102 -10.04 0.67 8.26
CA SER A 102 -9.25 1.39 9.27
C SER A 102 -8.17 2.29 8.66
N VAL A 103 -7.57 1.89 7.54
CA VAL A 103 -6.53 2.66 6.86
C VAL A 103 -7.13 3.80 6.03
N THR A 104 -8.24 3.54 5.33
CA THR A 104 -8.76 4.41 4.26
C THR A 104 -10.10 5.06 4.58
N GLY A 105 -10.88 4.48 5.50
CA GLY A 105 -12.28 4.82 5.70
C GLY A 105 -13.25 4.15 4.71
N PHE A 106 -12.73 3.46 3.67
CA PHE A 106 -13.54 2.83 2.62
C PHE A 106 -13.89 1.37 2.95
N ASN A 107 -14.99 0.89 2.40
CA ASN A 107 -15.32 -0.52 2.37
C ASN A 107 -14.61 -1.21 1.19
N SER A 108 -14.48 -2.54 1.26
CA SER A 108 -13.83 -3.34 0.20
C SER A 108 -14.53 -3.25 -1.15
N SER A 109 -15.84 -2.98 -1.20
CA SER A 109 -16.58 -2.74 -2.45
C SER A 109 -16.26 -1.39 -3.08
N GLU A 110 -16.00 -0.36 -2.29
CA GLU A 110 -15.72 1.00 -2.78
C GLU A 110 -14.37 1.05 -3.51
N VAL A 111 -13.37 0.34 -3.00
CA VAL A 111 -12.02 0.30 -3.60
C VAL A 111 -11.94 -0.53 -4.88
N ARG A 112 -12.99 -1.26 -5.28
CA ARG A 112 -13.05 -2.01 -6.54
C ARG A 112 -13.18 -1.10 -7.77
N GLY A 113 -13.77 0.08 -7.61
CA GLY A 113 -14.05 1.00 -8.71
C GLY A 113 -12.91 1.99 -8.97
N VAL A 114 -12.82 2.48 -10.21
CA VAL A 114 -11.84 3.52 -10.61
C VAL A 114 -11.91 4.74 -9.68
N GLN A 115 -13.11 5.17 -9.30
CA GLN A 115 -13.28 6.29 -8.37
C GLN A 115 -12.70 5.98 -6.97
N GLY A 116 -12.90 4.76 -6.47
CA GLY A 116 -12.34 4.32 -5.19
C GLY A 116 -10.82 4.23 -5.24
N TRP A 117 -10.29 3.71 -6.35
CA TRP A 117 -8.85 3.67 -6.63
C TRP A 117 -8.24 5.08 -6.65
N ASN A 118 -8.82 6.01 -7.41
CA ASN A 118 -8.34 7.40 -7.46
C ASN A 118 -8.35 8.06 -6.07
N ARG A 119 -9.42 7.87 -5.30
CA ARG A 119 -9.50 8.40 -3.92
C ARG A 119 -8.46 7.76 -3.01
N LEU A 120 -8.20 6.46 -3.14
CA LEU A 120 -7.18 5.75 -2.38
C LEU A 120 -5.79 6.35 -2.65
N LEU A 121 -5.44 6.51 -3.93
CA LEU A 121 -4.15 7.05 -4.35
C LEU A 121 -3.94 8.49 -3.88
N VAL A 122 -4.93 9.36 -4.12
CA VAL A 122 -4.86 10.77 -3.68
C VAL A 122 -4.71 10.84 -2.16
N THR A 123 -5.45 10.01 -1.41
CA THR A 123 -5.34 9.97 0.05
C THR A 123 -3.96 9.51 0.50
N PHE A 124 -3.39 8.50 -0.16
CA PHE A 124 -2.04 8.02 0.14
C PHE A 124 -0.99 9.11 -0.10
N VAL A 125 -1.00 9.71 -1.29
CA VAL A 125 -0.07 10.78 -1.70
C VAL A 125 -0.14 11.94 -0.70
N TRP A 126 -1.34 12.43 -0.38
CA TRP A 126 -1.51 13.57 0.52
C TRP A 126 -1.07 13.30 1.96
N ARG A 127 -1.13 12.05 2.42
CA ARG A 127 -0.78 11.68 3.80
C ARG A 127 0.68 11.30 3.97
N HIS A 128 1.32 10.74 2.94
CA HIS A 128 2.63 10.09 3.10
C HIS A 128 3.71 10.60 2.17
N LEU A 129 3.38 11.39 1.14
CA LEU A 129 4.35 11.96 0.23
C LEU A 129 4.44 13.48 0.44
N GLY A 130 5.53 13.93 1.04
CA GLY A 130 5.90 15.34 1.10
C GLY A 130 6.37 15.84 -0.27
N LYS A 131 6.46 17.17 -0.43
CA LYS A 131 6.84 17.82 -1.70
C LYS A 131 8.14 17.26 -2.30
N ALA A 132 9.20 17.20 -1.50
CA ALA A 132 10.49 16.67 -1.92
C ALA A 132 10.45 15.18 -2.28
N ALA A 133 9.55 14.42 -1.65
CA ALA A 133 9.35 13.02 -2.02
C ALA A 133 8.65 12.94 -3.37
N ILE A 134 7.58 13.71 -3.61
CA ILE A 134 6.85 13.77 -4.90
C ILE A 134 7.79 14.18 -6.05
N GLU A 135 8.68 15.14 -5.82
CA GLU A 135 9.66 15.60 -6.82
C GLU A 135 10.68 14.51 -7.24
N GLN A 136 10.85 13.45 -6.44
CA GLN A 136 11.69 12.29 -6.80
C GLN A 136 11.02 11.32 -7.77
N TRP A 137 9.72 11.47 -8.03
CA TRP A 137 8.97 10.64 -8.99
C TRP A 137 8.80 11.46 -10.26
N ALA A 138 9.47 11.05 -11.34
CA ALA A 138 9.47 11.80 -12.60
C ALA A 138 8.07 11.85 -13.23
N THR A 139 7.25 10.82 -12.98
CA THR A 139 5.86 10.74 -13.38
C THR A 139 5.00 10.05 -12.30
N LEU A 140 3.68 10.25 -12.32
CA LEU A 140 2.77 9.45 -11.50
C LEU A 140 2.81 7.96 -11.88
N ASP A 141 3.21 7.62 -13.10
CA ASP A 141 3.38 6.22 -13.54
C ASP A 141 4.49 5.52 -12.76
N ASP A 142 5.51 6.25 -12.27
CA ASP A 142 6.58 5.68 -11.45
C ASP A 142 6.08 5.18 -10.08
N LEU A 143 4.91 5.65 -9.59
CA LEU A 143 4.25 5.13 -8.39
C LEU A 143 3.63 3.75 -8.61
N PHE A 144 3.37 3.37 -9.87
CA PHE A 144 2.52 2.22 -10.20
C PHE A 144 3.15 1.22 -11.17
N VAL A 145 4.33 1.48 -11.74
CA VAL A 145 4.98 0.60 -12.72
C VAL A 145 6.16 -0.16 -12.13
N ARG A 146 5.83 -1.33 -11.57
CA ARG A 146 6.23 -2.61 -12.15
C ARG A 146 5.05 -3.55 -12.01
N LYS A 147 4.20 -3.58 -13.05
CA LYS A 147 3.42 -4.79 -13.33
C LYS A 147 4.47 -5.88 -13.50
N ALA A 148 4.54 -6.83 -12.56
CA ALA A 148 5.38 -8.00 -12.73
C ALA A 148 5.00 -8.59 -14.09
N ALA A 149 5.96 -8.54 -15.02
CA ALA A 149 5.88 -9.24 -16.28
C ALA A 149 6.02 -10.74 -16.03
#